data_AF-A0A523H0B7-F1
#
_entry.id   AF-A0A523H0B7-F1
#
_cell.length_a   1.000
_cell.length_b   1.000
_cell.length_c   1.000
_cell.angle_alpha   90.00
_cell.angle_beta   90.00
_cell.angle_gamma   90.00
#
_symmetry.space_group_name_H-M   'P 1'
#
loop_
_entity.id
_entity.type
_entity.pdbx_description
1 polymer ?
#
loop_
_entity_poly.entity_id
_entity_poly.type
_entity_poly.pdbx_seq_one_letter_code
_entity_poly.pdbx_strand_id
1 'polypeptide(L)'
;MDISLPIATDINYTCGIFTYGIDYFGIGRSFNITKENANEYVDLSSLEFASYMQFNGLDKSVLLRAKFGYSSNDFEVYTKGDEIDFGLSAFSFGDDRTQLNPTINGGFYLKFEAIYRFTITTEKDNSKK
;
A
#
# COMPACT_ATOMS: atom_id res chain seq x y z
N MET A 1 -16.20 -6.23 11.75
CA MET A 1 -15.11 -7.25 11.69
C MET A 1 -14.15 -6.83 10.59
N ASP A 2 -12.83 -6.85 10.84
CA ASP A 2 -11.84 -6.32 9.90
C ASP A 2 -10.93 -7.40 9.34
N ILE A 3 -10.79 -7.43 8.01
CA ILE A 3 -9.91 -8.34 7.30
C ILE A 3 -8.97 -7.53 6.42
N SER A 4 -7.67 -7.60 6.69
CA SER A 4 -6.63 -6.88 5.93
C SER A 4 -5.98 -7.76 4.87
N LEU A 5 -6.74 -8.31 3.91
CA LEU A 5 -6.19 -9.21 2.87
C LEU A 5 -6.79 -8.96 1.47
N PRO A 6 -5.95 -8.94 0.41
CA PRO A 6 -4.50 -8.76 0.43
C PRO A 6 -4.14 -7.30 0.76
N ILE A 7 -3.12 -7.07 1.61
CA ILE A 7 -2.62 -5.70 1.89
C ILE A 7 -1.88 -5.13 0.68
N ALA A 8 -1.22 -5.99 -0.09
CA ALA A 8 -0.49 -5.60 -1.28
C ALA A 8 -0.63 -6.67 -2.36
N THR A 9 -0.60 -6.27 -3.62
CA THR A 9 -0.61 -7.16 -4.79
C THR A 9 0.23 -6.55 -5.90
N ASP A 10 1.18 -7.32 -6.43
CA ASP A 10 2.00 -6.95 -7.59
C ASP A 10 1.81 -8.03 -8.66
N ILE A 11 1.26 -7.63 -9.80
CA ILE A 11 1.10 -8.49 -10.98
C ILE A 11 1.97 -7.90 -12.07
N ASN A 12 2.91 -8.69 -12.59
CA ASN A 12 3.84 -8.19 -13.58
C ASN A 12 4.21 -9.23 -14.64
N TYR A 13 4.68 -8.70 -15.77
CA TYR A 13 5.15 -9.47 -16.91
C TYR A 13 6.45 -8.88 -17.45
N THR A 14 7.48 -9.72 -17.55
CA THR A 14 8.79 -9.35 -18.07
C THR A 14 8.92 -9.76 -19.54
N CYS A 15 9.29 -8.82 -20.39
CA CYS A 15 9.65 -9.06 -21.79
C CYS A 15 11.02 -8.43 -22.07
N GLY A 16 12.04 -9.27 -22.25
CA GLY A 16 13.43 -8.82 -22.43
C GLY A 16 13.92 -7.99 -21.25
N ILE A 17 14.35 -6.76 -21.54
CA ILE A 17 14.87 -5.80 -20.54
C ILE A 17 13.78 -4.95 -19.88
N PHE A 18 12.51 -5.13 -20.25
CA PHE A 18 11.40 -4.37 -19.68
C PHE A 18 10.48 -5.26 -18.84
N THR A 19 9.85 -4.67 -17.83
CA THR A 19 8.79 -5.29 -17.04
C THR A 19 7.64 -4.32 -16.90
N TYR A 20 6.44 -4.79 -17.16
CA TYR A 20 5.20 -4.04 -17.01
C TYR A 20 4.40 -4.67 -15.90
N GLY A 21 3.75 -3.85 -15.07
CA GLY A 21 2.96 -4.40 -13.99
C GLY A 21 1.92 -3.45 -13.45
N ILE A 22 1.11 -4.02 -12.56
CA ILE A 22 0.10 -3.34 -11.76
C ILE A 22 0.47 -3.60 -10.31
N ASP A 23 0.46 -2.54 -9.52
CA ASP A 23 0.77 -2.51 -8.10
C ASP A 23 -0.44 -2.00 -7.34
N TYR A 24 -0.85 -2.73 -6.31
CA TYR A 24 -1.95 -2.39 -5.41
C TYR A 24 -1.44 -2.44 -3.98
N PHE A 25 -1.82 -1.45 -3.19
CA PHE A 25 -1.67 -1.40 -1.75
C PHE A 25 -2.98 -0.90 -1.14
N GLY A 26 -3.48 -1.60 -0.14
CA GLY A 26 -4.70 -1.22 0.56
C GLY A 26 -4.63 -1.61 2.02
N ILE A 27 -4.93 -0.68 2.91
CA ILE A 27 -4.97 -0.95 4.34
C ILE A 27 -5.95 -0.03 5.07
N GLY A 28 -6.82 -0.65 5.86
CA GLY A 28 -7.70 -0.01 6.83
C GLY A 28 -7.12 -0.16 8.24
N ARG A 29 -7.14 0.91 9.05
CA ARG A 29 -6.71 0.90 10.46
C ARG A 29 -7.50 1.92 11.25
N SER A 30 -7.92 1.60 12.47
CA SER A 30 -8.55 2.58 13.34
C SER A 30 -7.71 2.87 14.59
N PHE A 31 -7.73 4.11 15.08
CA PHE A 31 -6.99 4.52 16.27
C PHE A 31 -7.77 5.54 17.09
N ASN A 32 -7.71 5.41 18.43
CA ASN A 32 -8.39 6.30 19.35
C ASN A 32 -7.72 7.68 19.42
N ILE A 33 -8.52 8.75 19.43
CA ILE A 33 -8.04 10.07 19.83
C ILE A 33 -8.07 10.13 21.36
N THR A 34 -6.93 10.44 21.97
CA THR A 34 -6.75 10.44 23.44
C THR A 34 -6.54 11.83 24.03
N LYS A 35 -6.41 12.86 23.19
CA LYS A 35 -6.24 14.24 23.64
C LYS A 35 -7.53 14.71 24.34
N GLU A 36 -7.39 15.28 25.54
CA GLU A 36 -8.48 15.94 26.28
C GLU A 36 -9.73 15.06 26.55
N ASN A 37 -9.56 13.73 26.68
CA ASN A 37 -10.69 12.79 26.79
C ASN A 37 -11.66 12.86 25.60
N ALA A 38 -11.12 13.16 24.41
CA ALA A 38 -11.80 13.06 23.13
C ALA A 38 -12.72 11.83 23.05
N ASN A 39 -13.96 12.06 22.63
CA ASN A 39 -14.94 10.99 22.40
C ASN A 39 -14.92 10.50 20.94
N GLU A 40 -13.80 10.71 20.25
CA GLU A 40 -13.64 10.39 18.84
C GLU A 40 -12.55 9.33 18.62
N TYR A 41 -12.64 8.66 17.48
CA TYR A 41 -11.56 7.87 16.92
C TYR A 41 -11.36 8.24 15.45
N VAL A 42 -10.21 7.87 14.90
CA VAL A 42 -9.92 8.01 13.49
C VAL A 42 -9.95 6.64 12.84
N ASP A 43 -10.61 6.57 11.70
CA ASP A 43 -10.52 5.46 10.76
C ASP A 43 -9.63 5.88 9.59
N LEU A 44 -8.52 5.17 9.41
CA LEU A 44 -7.60 5.37 8.30
C LEU A 44 -7.92 4.36 7.21
N SER A 45 -8.26 4.85 6.04
CA SER A 45 -8.27 4.08 4.80
C SER A 45 -7.18 4.58 3.86
N SER A 46 -6.20 3.72 3.57
CA SER A 46 -5.11 4.02 2.64
C SER A 46 -5.19 3.08 1.45
N LEU A 47 -5.23 3.67 0.26
CA LEU A 47 -5.35 2.96 -1.01
C LEU A 47 -4.35 3.54 -2.01
N GLU A 48 -3.51 2.70 -2.59
CA GLU A 48 -2.71 3.02 -3.75
C GLU A 48 -2.93 1.99 -4.84
N PHE A 49 -3.12 2.47 -6.06
CA PHE A 49 -3.18 1.63 -7.24
C PHE A 49 -2.37 2.29 -8.35
N ALA A 50 -1.45 1.54 -8.95
CA ALA A 50 -0.63 2.05 -10.04
C ALA A 50 -0.36 1.01 -11.10
N SER A 51 -0.21 1.50 -12.33
CA SER A 51 0.51 0.77 -13.36
C SER A 51 1.97 1.21 -13.37
N TYR A 52 2.87 0.34 -13.80
CA TYR A 52 4.28 0.66 -13.88
C TYR A 52 4.99 0.04 -15.07
N MET A 53 6.05 0.72 -15.48
CA MET A 53 7.06 0.21 -16.39
C MET A 53 8.41 0.23 -15.67
N GLN A 54 9.16 -0.86 -15.83
CA GLN A 54 10.47 -1.06 -15.23
C GLN A 54 11.48 -1.45 -16.28
N PHE A 55 12.63 -0.79 -16.26
CA PHE A 55 13.83 -1.17 -17.00
C PHE A 55 14.72 -2.05 -16.11
N ASN A 56 15.18 -3.17 -16.65
CA ASN A 56 16.02 -4.17 -15.99
C ASN A 56 17.45 -4.13 -16.55
N GLY A 57 18.34 -3.38 -15.90
CA GLY A 57 19.76 -3.26 -16.26
C GLY A 57 20.68 -4.17 -15.43
N LEU A 58 21.93 -4.33 -15.90
CA LEU A 58 23.01 -5.07 -15.25
C LEU A 58 22.56 -6.45 -14.73
N ASP A 59 22.05 -7.31 -15.62
CA ASP A 59 21.53 -8.64 -15.28
C ASP A 59 20.49 -8.62 -14.15
N LYS A 60 19.59 -7.62 -14.19
CA LYS A 60 18.54 -7.37 -13.17
C LYS A 60 19.09 -6.92 -11.81
N SER A 61 20.35 -6.48 -11.73
CA SER A 61 20.93 -5.88 -10.53
C SER A 61 20.51 -4.42 -10.35
N VAL A 62 20.21 -3.70 -11.44
CA VAL A 62 19.70 -2.32 -11.40
C VAL A 62 18.33 -2.26 -12.04
N LEU A 63 17.33 -1.82 -11.29
CA LEU A 63 15.96 -1.63 -11.78
C LEU A 63 15.58 -0.17 -11.69
N LEU A 64 15.09 0.38 -12.80
CA LEU A 64 14.52 1.72 -12.83
C LEU A 64 13.04 1.58 -13.12
N ARG A 65 12.18 1.99 -12.19
CA ARG A 65 10.72 1.84 -12.32
C ARG A 65 10.04 3.19 -12.29
N ALA A 66 9.16 3.43 -13.25
CA ALA A 66 8.24 4.55 -13.28
C ALA A 66 6.82 4.03 -13.04
N LYS A 67 6.13 4.59 -12.06
CA LYS A 67 4.73 4.28 -11.73
C LYS A 67 3.84 5.49 -12.02
N PHE A 68 2.67 5.22 -12.55
CA PHE A 68 1.58 6.18 -12.66
C PHE A 68 0.33 5.55 -12.06
N GLY A 69 -0.28 6.25 -11.10
CA GLY A 69 -1.35 5.68 -10.30
C GLY A 69 -2.22 6.72 -9.62
N TYR A 70 -3.13 6.21 -8.79
CA TYR A 70 -4.01 6.97 -7.91
C TYR A 70 -3.72 6.58 -6.45
N SER A 71 -3.72 7.55 -5.56
CA SER A 71 -3.51 7.36 -4.11
C SER A 71 -4.59 8.10 -3.34
N SER A 72 -5.22 7.42 -2.38
CA SER A 72 -6.14 7.98 -1.39
C SER A 72 -5.62 7.67 0.01
N ASN A 73 -5.71 8.65 0.91
CA ASN A 73 -5.38 8.49 2.32
C ASN A 73 -6.42 9.26 3.12
N ASP A 74 -7.43 8.53 3.54
CA ASP A 74 -8.63 9.06 4.16
C ASP A 74 -8.50 8.87 5.67
N PHE A 75 -8.54 9.97 6.41
CA PHE A 75 -8.45 10.02 7.86
C PHE A 75 -9.79 10.47 8.40
N GLU A 76 -10.75 9.57 8.42
CA GLU A 76 -12.14 9.87 8.76
C GLU A 76 -12.31 9.86 10.28
N VAL A 77 -12.94 10.90 10.83
CA VAL A 77 -13.14 11.03 12.27
C VAL A 77 -14.58 10.68 12.61
N TYR A 78 -14.76 9.78 13.56
CA TYR A 78 -16.07 9.27 14.00
C TYR A 78 -16.21 9.32 15.51
N THR A 79 -17.45 9.24 15.99
CA THR A 79 -17.74 9.18 17.43
C THR A 79 -17.40 7.79 17.95
N LYS A 80 -16.84 7.67 19.16
CA LYS A 80 -16.62 6.38 19.81
C LYS A 80 -17.95 5.62 19.96
N GLY A 81 -17.93 4.36 19.54
CA GLY A 81 -19.10 3.48 19.52
C GLY A 81 -19.77 3.38 18.15
N ASP A 82 -19.42 4.27 17.21
CA ASP A 82 -19.79 4.11 15.80
C ASP A 82 -18.97 2.96 15.20
N GLU A 83 -19.63 1.96 14.62
CA GLU A 83 -19.02 0.76 14.06
C GLU A 83 -19.40 0.58 12.60
N ILE A 84 -18.62 -0.22 11.88
CA ILE A 84 -18.97 -0.70 10.53
C ILE A 84 -19.34 -2.18 10.60
N ASP A 85 -20.21 -2.62 9.68
CA ASP A 85 -20.55 -4.03 9.56
C ASP A 85 -19.30 -4.87 9.18
N PHE A 86 -18.59 -4.43 8.13
CA PHE A 86 -17.49 -5.18 7.56
C PHE A 86 -16.44 -4.31 6.87
N GLY A 87 -15.17 -4.52 7.23
CA GLY A 87 -14.01 -3.92 6.57
C GLY A 87 -13.19 -4.95 5.80
N LEU A 88 -12.89 -4.65 4.53
CA LEU A 88 -11.96 -5.43 3.70
C LEU A 88 -10.89 -4.53 3.11
N SER A 89 -9.64 -4.70 3.57
CA SER A 89 -8.51 -3.88 3.14
C SER A 89 -8.80 -2.39 3.39
N ALA A 90 -8.84 -1.56 2.34
CA ALA A 90 -9.18 -0.13 2.38
C ALA A 90 -10.67 0.17 2.17
N PHE A 91 -11.53 -0.85 2.10
CA PHE A 91 -12.96 -0.67 1.80
C PHE A 91 -13.83 -1.02 3.00
N SER A 92 -14.75 -0.12 3.33
CA SER A 92 -15.77 -0.30 4.36
C SER A 92 -17.12 -0.58 3.70
N PHE A 93 -17.88 -1.52 4.24
CA PHE A 93 -19.20 -1.92 3.75
C PHE A 93 -20.23 -1.78 4.88
N GLY A 94 -21.44 -1.32 4.52
CA GLY A 94 -22.50 -1.08 5.50
C GLY A 94 -22.18 0.09 6.44
N ASP A 95 -21.46 1.10 5.96
CA ASP A 95 -21.08 2.26 6.77
C ASP A 95 -22.21 3.30 6.80
N ASP A 96 -22.87 3.43 7.94
CA ASP A 96 -23.89 4.43 8.24
C ASP A 96 -23.41 5.52 9.21
N ARG A 97 -22.11 5.54 9.52
CA ARG A 97 -21.49 6.47 10.46
C ARG A 97 -21.49 7.89 9.91
N THR A 98 -21.55 8.88 10.80
CA THR A 98 -21.48 10.30 10.42
C THR A 98 -20.06 10.82 10.55
N GLN A 99 -19.40 11.10 9.43
CA GLN A 99 -18.06 11.67 9.41
C GLN A 99 -18.07 13.09 10.03
N LEU A 100 -17.20 13.31 11.02
CA LEU A 100 -17.10 14.58 11.76
C LEU A 100 -16.17 15.60 11.10
N ASN A 101 -15.24 15.14 10.27
CA ASN A 101 -14.31 15.98 9.54
C ASN A 101 -14.63 16.04 8.04
N PRO A 102 -14.11 17.05 7.31
CA PRO A 102 -14.24 17.07 5.86
C PRO A 102 -13.52 15.88 5.20
N THR A 103 -14.09 15.39 4.11
CA THR A 103 -13.50 14.33 3.29
C THR A 103 -12.23 14.82 2.60
N ILE A 104 -11.19 14.00 2.65
CA ILE A 104 -9.97 14.18 1.86
C ILE A 104 -10.17 13.41 0.56
N ASN A 105 -9.82 14.00 -0.57
CA ASN A 105 -9.89 13.30 -1.85
C ASN A 105 -8.51 12.82 -2.25
N GLY A 106 -8.43 11.57 -2.71
CA GLY A 106 -7.24 11.04 -3.37
C GLY A 106 -6.91 11.76 -4.68
N GLY A 107 -5.72 11.47 -5.22
CA GLY A 107 -5.21 12.10 -6.42
C GLY A 107 -4.29 11.20 -7.24
N PHE A 108 -4.06 11.61 -8.49
CA PHE A 108 -3.08 10.96 -9.36
C PHE A 108 -1.66 11.29 -8.92
N TYR A 109 -0.78 10.30 -9.03
CA TYR A 109 0.64 10.45 -8.71
C TYR A 109 1.55 9.86 -9.78
N LEU A 110 2.77 10.38 -9.81
CA LEU A 110 3.91 9.80 -10.53
C LEU A 110 5.00 9.46 -9.51
N LYS A 111 5.56 8.26 -9.61
CA LYS A 111 6.64 7.78 -8.72
C LYS A 111 7.77 7.18 -9.53
N PHE A 112 9.01 7.52 -9.16
CA PHE A 112 10.22 6.95 -9.74
C PHE A 112 10.98 6.19 -8.66
N GLU A 113 11.32 4.94 -8.94
CA GLU A 113 12.05 4.06 -8.03
C GLU A 113 13.34 3.60 -8.71
N ALA A 114 14.46 3.68 -7.98
CA ALA A 114 15.74 3.10 -8.39
C ALA A 114 16.10 2.01 -7.37
N ILE A 115 16.19 0.76 -7.83
CA ILE A 115 16.36 -0.41 -6.98
C ILE A 115 17.67 -1.09 -7.37
N TYR A 116 18.56 -1.30 -6.40
CA TYR A 116 19.77 -2.08 -6.57
C TYR A 116 19.66 -3.41 -5.82
N ARG A 117 19.92 -4.53 -6.51
CA ARG A 117 19.89 -5.89 -5.96
C ARG A 117 21.31 -6.43 -5.81
N PHE A 118 21.68 -6.78 -4.58
CA PHE A 118 22.93 -7.48 -4.29
C PHE A 118 22.75 -8.97 -4.52
N THR A 119 23.66 -9.58 -5.30
CA THR A 119 23.77 -11.04 -5.39
C THR A 119 24.80 -11.48 -4.36
N ILE A 120 24.36 -12.19 -3.32
CA ILE A 120 25.27 -12.76 -2.31
C ILE A 120 25.54 -14.20 -2.71
N THR A 121 26.72 -14.46 -3.29
CA THR A 121 27.18 -15.81 -3.58
C THR A 121 27.81 -16.38 -2.31
N THR A 122 27.17 -17.35 -1.66
CA THR A 122 27.80 -18.08 -0.56
C THR A 122 28.81 -19.06 -1.17
N GLU A 123 30.10 -18.78 -1.04
CA GLU A 123 31.12 -19.79 -1.31
C GLU A 123 30.88 -20.98 -0.36
N LYS A 124 30.62 -22.16 -0.92
CA LYS A 124 30.66 -23.40 -0.14
C LYS A 124 32.11 -23.56 0.33
N ASP A 125 32.28 -23.49 1.65
CA ASP A 125 33.52 -23.80 2.34
C ASP A 125 33.98 -25.22 1.94
N ASN A 126 34.90 -25.30 0.96
CA ASN A 126 35.56 -26.54 0.55
C ASN A 126 36.69 -26.89 1.52
N SER A 127 36.40 -26.84 2.81
CA SER A 127 37.29 -27.25 3.89
C SER A 127 36.78 -28.56 4.49
N LYS A 128 37.25 -29.67 3.90
CA LYS A 128 37.72 -30.89 4.60
C LYS A 128 38.11 -31.94 3.55
N LYS A 129 39.36 -31.84 3.11
CA LYS A 129 40.18 -32.98 2.70
C LYS A 129 40.73 -33.64 3.96
#